data_AF-A0A6G1PEW1-F1
#
_entry.id   AF-A0A6G1PEW1-F1
#
_cell.length_a   1.000
_cell.length_b   1.000
_cell.length_c   1.000
_cell.angle_alpha   90.00
_cell.angle_beta   90.00
_cell.angle_gamma   90.00
#
_symmetry.space_group_name_H-M   'P 1'
#
loop_
_entity.id
_entity.type
_entity.pdbx_description
1 polymer ?
#
loop_
_entity_poly.entity_id
_entity_poly.type
_entity_poly.pdbx_seq_one_letter_code
_entity_poly.pdbx_strand_id
1 'polypeptide(L)'
;MFPLDSPWNISFAGCGFLGIYHIGVASCLLEQAPFLVHNARHIYGASAGALTATAVVSGVCLGETGANIINVAKEARKRFLGPMHPSFNLVKIVRHALQRTLPADCYKRATGRLGISLTRVTDGANVLVSHFNNKEELVQACVCSAYIPVYCGLIPPTLQGVRYVDGGISDNLPQYELKNTITVSPFSGESDICPRDTSTNIHELRFTNTSIQFTLTNLYRVSRALFPPDPMIMKTMCKQGYNDALHFLKRNGLLNFNGPLRDRPLLANGEDNEQYNNNEEEENSKGGEREEPPHVEEAVVVHSNFSEEEHIVVHLPPTLHKALIEACMERRSLVQSLGNLLPVRMASAMMVPYTLPLESAISLTLRLLEWLPDVQEDVGWMREQTMKILQHVFRQTSKSISQHMSARFSCQLELHHYQSLPSHLGSTKLFPNWMMRSSSSFQDVFNRLDHYKRQLLSGVLCINMDLQSSFDTGPMSPDKRSSSFTSTDGLIMRDCFEIAPAADSGDIINSSS
;
A
#
# COMPACT_ATOMS: atom_id res chain seq x y z
N MET A 1 11.18 -25.58 -7.77
CA MET A 1 11.97 -24.94 -8.84
C MET A 1 11.07 -23.97 -9.58
N PHE A 2 11.57 -22.80 -9.99
CA PHE A 2 10.75 -21.83 -10.74
C PHE A 2 10.52 -22.34 -12.18
N PRO A 3 9.30 -22.28 -12.75
CA PRO A 3 8.96 -22.92 -14.02
C PRO A 3 9.39 -22.07 -15.23
N LEU A 4 10.70 -22.04 -15.49
CA LEU A 4 11.34 -21.28 -16.58
C LEU A 4 10.91 -21.73 -17.99
N ASP A 5 10.29 -22.90 -18.13
CA ASP A 5 9.72 -23.42 -19.39
C ASP A 5 8.42 -22.70 -19.81
N SER A 6 7.98 -21.70 -19.04
CA SER A 6 6.73 -20.97 -19.26
C SER A 6 6.94 -19.46 -19.06
N PRO A 7 6.21 -18.59 -19.79
CA PRO A 7 6.41 -17.14 -19.70
C PRO A 7 6.06 -16.63 -18.30
N TRP A 8 6.96 -15.83 -17.72
CA TRP A 8 6.81 -15.21 -16.41
C TRP A 8 6.64 -13.69 -16.50
N ASN A 9 6.14 -13.11 -15.42
CA ASN A 9 6.01 -11.67 -15.22
C ASN A 9 6.78 -11.24 -13.95
N ILE A 10 6.95 -9.93 -13.75
CA ILE A 10 7.40 -9.35 -12.48
C ILE A 10 6.39 -8.29 -12.06
N SER A 11 6.01 -8.20 -10.79
CA SER A 11 5.04 -7.21 -10.29
C SER A 11 5.53 -6.50 -9.03
N PHE A 12 5.55 -5.16 -9.07
CA PHE A 12 6.04 -4.31 -7.98
C PHE A 12 4.88 -3.63 -7.24
N ALA A 13 4.78 -3.89 -5.93
CA ALA A 13 3.72 -3.35 -5.09
C ALA A 13 3.76 -1.81 -4.97
N GLY A 14 2.61 -1.15 -4.89
CA GLY A 14 2.54 0.26 -4.50
C GLY A 14 2.93 0.48 -3.03
N CYS A 15 3.77 1.50 -2.78
CA CYS A 15 4.44 1.67 -1.48
C CYS A 15 5.00 3.08 -1.18
N GLY A 16 4.62 4.10 -1.95
CA GLY A 16 5.06 5.50 -1.73
C GLY A 16 6.58 5.65 -1.61
N PHE A 17 7.04 6.31 -0.54
CA PHE A 17 8.47 6.55 -0.30
C PHE A 17 9.31 5.29 -0.05
N LEU A 18 8.69 4.12 0.18
CA LEU A 18 9.41 2.84 0.22
C LEU A 18 9.81 2.32 -1.16
N GLY A 19 9.48 3.00 -2.26
CA GLY A 19 9.94 2.63 -3.61
C GLY A 19 11.47 2.51 -3.74
N ILE A 20 12.23 3.11 -2.83
CA ILE A 20 13.69 2.91 -2.73
C ILE A 20 14.11 1.45 -2.47
N TYR A 21 13.25 0.64 -1.84
CA TYR A 21 13.41 -0.81 -1.70
C TYR A 21 13.35 -1.52 -3.05
N HIS A 22 12.37 -1.16 -3.89
CA HIS A 22 12.21 -1.70 -5.25
C HIS A 22 13.40 -1.38 -6.15
N ILE A 23 14.03 -0.22 -5.98
CA ILE A 23 15.30 0.11 -6.66
C ILE A 23 16.41 -0.88 -6.28
N GLY A 24 16.47 -1.31 -5.01
CA GLY A 24 17.40 -2.35 -4.55
C GLY A 24 17.12 -3.71 -5.19
N VAL A 25 15.85 -4.15 -5.15
CA VAL A 25 15.39 -5.41 -5.78
C VAL A 25 15.70 -5.41 -7.28
N ALA A 26 15.25 -4.40 -8.01
CA ALA A 26 15.44 -4.31 -9.45
C ALA A 26 16.92 -4.24 -9.86
N SER A 27 17.78 -3.63 -9.03
CA SER A 27 19.23 -3.61 -9.27
C SER A 27 19.85 -5.00 -9.06
N CYS A 28 19.44 -5.73 -8.02
CA CYS A 28 19.89 -7.10 -7.82
C CYS A 28 19.44 -8.01 -8.97
N LEU A 29 18.17 -7.94 -9.39
CA LEU A 29 17.66 -8.75 -10.50
C LEU A 29 18.38 -8.43 -11.83
N LEU A 30 18.72 -7.17 -12.11
CA LEU A 30 19.48 -6.79 -13.31
C LEU A 30 20.97 -7.14 -13.25
N GLU A 31 21.58 -7.20 -12.06
CA GLU A 31 23.00 -7.51 -11.89
C GLU A 31 23.27 -9.01 -11.80
N GLN A 32 22.42 -9.74 -11.08
CA GLN A 32 22.65 -11.14 -10.67
C GLN A 32 21.83 -12.16 -11.47
N ALA A 33 20.72 -11.74 -12.09
CA ALA A 33 19.87 -12.61 -12.90
C ALA A 33 19.16 -11.86 -14.06
N PRO A 34 19.89 -11.10 -14.90
CA PRO A 34 19.31 -10.19 -15.89
C PRO A 34 18.31 -10.85 -16.85
N PHE A 35 18.46 -12.16 -17.13
CA PHE A 35 17.52 -12.94 -17.94
C PHE A 35 16.08 -12.89 -17.39
N LEU A 36 15.88 -12.86 -16.06
CA LEU A 36 14.56 -12.75 -15.45
C LEU A 36 13.87 -11.45 -15.86
N VAL A 37 14.61 -10.34 -15.89
CA VAL A 37 14.08 -9.01 -16.23
C VAL A 37 13.94 -8.86 -17.74
N HIS A 38 14.93 -9.31 -18.51
CA HIS A 38 14.94 -9.19 -19.97
C HIS A 38 13.88 -10.07 -20.65
N ASN A 39 13.66 -11.29 -20.16
CA ASN A 39 12.73 -12.25 -20.74
C ASN A 39 11.34 -12.26 -20.07
N ALA A 40 11.14 -11.50 -18.97
CA ALA A 40 9.81 -11.28 -18.41
C ALA A 40 8.87 -10.71 -19.48
N ARG A 41 7.79 -11.45 -19.75
CA ARG A 41 6.77 -11.13 -20.76
C ARG A 41 6.13 -9.77 -20.46
N HIS A 42 5.77 -9.56 -19.20
CA HIS A 42 5.27 -8.28 -18.70
C HIS A 42 5.94 -7.91 -17.37
N ILE A 43 6.07 -6.61 -17.12
CA ILE A 43 6.51 -6.03 -15.85
C ILE A 43 5.42 -5.06 -15.39
N TYR A 44 4.89 -5.28 -14.20
CA TYR A 44 3.73 -4.59 -13.66
C TYR A 44 4.07 -3.74 -12.42
N GLY A 45 3.21 -2.78 -12.12
CA GLY A 45 3.17 -2.20 -10.78
C GLY A 45 2.05 -1.18 -10.56
N ALA A 46 1.89 -0.79 -9.31
CA ALA A 46 1.06 0.34 -8.87
C ALA A 46 1.93 1.40 -8.20
N SER A 47 1.55 2.68 -8.25
CA SER A 47 2.20 3.76 -7.48
C SER A 47 3.73 3.78 -7.65
N ALA A 48 4.50 3.86 -6.56
CA ALA A 48 5.96 3.76 -6.58
C ALA A 48 6.52 2.46 -7.20
N GLY A 49 5.75 1.37 -7.19
CA GLY A 49 6.05 0.15 -7.95
C GLY A 49 5.95 0.37 -9.45
N ALA A 50 4.91 1.06 -9.93
CA ALA A 50 4.77 1.45 -11.34
C ALA A 50 5.92 2.37 -11.80
N LEU A 51 6.39 3.29 -10.94
CA LEU A 51 7.57 4.11 -11.24
C LEU A 51 8.84 3.26 -11.44
N THR A 52 9.04 2.24 -10.61
CA THR A 52 10.19 1.33 -10.72
C THR A 52 10.07 0.42 -11.95
N ALA A 53 8.90 -0.17 -12.19
CA ALA A 53 8.60 -0.94 -13.39
C ALA A 53 8.86 -0.12 -14.67
N THR A 54 8.44 1.15 -14.68
CA THR A 54 8.69 2.08 -15.79
C THR A 54 10.17 2.35 -16.00
N ALA A 55 10.94 2.58 -14.93
CA ALA A 55 12.38 2.79 -15.01
C ALA A 55 13.10 1.55 -15.57
N VAL A 56 12.74 0.35 -15.10
CA VAL A 56 13.28 -0.93 -15.58
C VAL A 56 12.95 -1.17 -17.05
N VAL A 57 11.67 -1.10 -17.45
CA VAL A 57 11.26 -1.34 -18.84
C VAL A 57 11.83 -0.30 -19.80
N SER A 58 11.97 0.96 -19.36
CA SER A 58 12.59 2.05 -20.13
C SER A 58 14.12 2.05 -20.10
N GLY A 59 14.76 1.23 -19.24
CA GLY A 59 16.23 1.18 -19.11
C GLY A 59 16.86 2.44 -18.52
N VAL A 60 16.13 3.17 -17.67
CA VAL A 60 16.64 4.34 -16.95
C VAL A 60 17.61 3.89 -15.86
N CYS A 61 18.65 4.68 -15.60
CA CYS A 61 19.59 4.40 -14.52
C CYS A 61 18.87 4.29 -13.16
N LEU A 62 18.90 3.10 -12.56
CA LEU A 62 18.34 2.86 -11.23
C LEU A 62 19.05 3.68 -10.14
N GLY A 63 20.31 4.04 -10.35
CA GLY A 63 21.05 5.00 -9.52
C GLY A 63 20.42 6.40 -9.52
N GLU A 64 20.16 6.99 -10.70
CA GLU A 64 19.47 8.29 -10.78
C GLU A 64 18.02 8.19 -10.29
N THR A 65 17.35 7.06 -10.53
CA THR A 65 15.97 6.83 -10.05
C THR A 65 15.92 6.80 -8.52
N GLY A 66 16.82 6.07 -7.86
CA GLY A 66 16.94 6.04 -6.40
C GLY A 66 17.37 7.38 -5.80
N ALA A 67 18.30 8.08 -6.45
CA ALA A 67 18.70 9.43 -6.06
C ALA A 67 17.53 10.42 -6.14
N ASN A 68 16.70 10.33 -7.17
CA ASN A 68 15.49 11.14 -7.30
C ASN A 68 14.47 10.86 -6.19
N ILE A 69 14.21 9.58 -5.86
CA ILE A 69 13.32 9.21 -4.74
C ILE A 69 13.82 9.81 -3.41
N ILE A 70 15.13 9.76 -3.14
CA ILE A 70 15.74 10.41 -1.97
C ILE A 70 15.60 11.93 -2.02
N ASN A 71 15.75 12.56 -3.19
CA ASN A 71 15.56 14.00 -3.33
C ASN A 71 14.09 14.42 -3.08
N VAL A 72 13.10 13.67 -3.58
CA VAL A 72 11.68 13.92 -3.25
C VAL A 72 11.44 13.78 -1.74
N ALA A 73 12.04 12.77 -1.09
CA ALA A 73 11.96 12.59 0.36
C ALA A 73 12.60 13.74 1.15
N LYS A 74 13.71 14.31 0.66
CA LYS A 74 14.35 15.50 1.24
C LYS A 74 13.45 16.73 1.11
N GLU A 75 12.88 17.00 -0.07
CA GLU A 75 11.89 18.08 -0.26
C GLU A 75 10.68 17.92 0.67
N ALA A 76 10.14 16.70 0.76
CA ALA A 76 9.02 16.34 1.62
C ALA A 76 9.32 16.46 3.13
N ARG A 77 10.61 16.56 3.52
CA ARG A 77 11.05 16.70 4.92
C ARG A 77 11.48 18.12 5.30
N LYS A 78 11.55 19.07 4.37
CA LYS A 78 12.03 20.45 4.63
C LYS A 78 11.16 21.26 5.60
N ARG A 79 9.92 20.84 5.85
CA ARG A 79 8.88 21.67 6.49
C ARG A 79 8.15 20.88 7.57
N PHE A 80 7.60 21.57 8.58
CA PHE A 80 7.06 20.95 9.80
C PHE A 80 5.91 19.94 9.55
N LEU A 81 5.00 20.23 8.61
CA LEU A 81 3.93 19.31 8.20
C LEU A 81 4.39 18.19 7.25
N GLY A 82 5.69 18.16 6.91
CA GLY A 82 6.27 17.19 5.99
C GLY A 82 5.57 17.20 4.61
N PRO A 83 5.20 16.02 4.06
CA PRO A 83 4.45 15.92 2.81
C PRO A 83 3.07 16.61 2.84
N MET A 84 2.49 16.85 4.03
CA MET A 84 1.20 17.53 4.20
C MET A 84 1.31 19.05 4.21
N HIS A 85 2.50 19.60 3.93
CA HIS A 85 2.66 21.03 3.76
C HIS A 85 2.06 21.49 2.42
N PRO A 86 1.20 22.53 2.36
CA PRO A 86 0.54 22.97 1.12
C PRO A 86 1.49 23.22 -0.07
N SER A 87 2.68 23.76 0.19
CA SER A 87 3.69 24.02 -0.85
C SER A 87 4.40 22.77 -1.40
N PHE A 88 4.21 21.60 -0.80
CA PHE A 88 4.74 20.33 -1.33
C PHE A 88 3.75 19.78 -2.36
N ASN A 89 4.22 19.57 -3.59
CA ASN A 89 3.41 19.06 -4.69
C ASN A 89 4.11 17.83 -5.29
N LEU A 90 3.81 16.65 -4.72
CA LEU A 90 4.39 15.37 -5.16
C LEU A 90 4.19 15.13 -6.66
N VAL A 91 2.99 15.41 -7.18
CA VAL A 91 2.62 15.25 -8.59
C VAL A 91 3.54 16.05 -9.50
N LYS A 92 3.76 17.34 -9.18
CA LYS A 92 4.63 18.23 -9.97
C LYS A 92 6.09 17.78 -9.93
N ILE A 93 6.58 17.32 -8.77
CA ILE A 93 7.94 16.82 -8.60
C ILE A 93 8.14 15.50 -9.39
N VAL A 94 7.23 14.53 -9.25
CA VAL A 94 7.29 13.24 -9.95
C VAL A 94 7.15 13.43 -11.46
N ARG A 95 6.21 14.25 -11.95
CA ARG A 95 6.06 14.57 -13.37
C ARG A 95 7.34 15.17 -13.95
N HIS A 96 7.94 16.15 -13.27
CA HIS A 96 9.19 16.77 -13.72
C HIS A 96 10.37 15.79 -13.73
N ALA A 97 10.50 14.95 -12.69
CA ALA A 97 11.54 13.93 -12.62
C ALA A 97 11.42 12.92 -13.79
N LEU A 98 10.21 12.40 -14.06
CA LEU A 98 9.97 11.47 -15.16
C LEU A 98 10.18 12.13 -16.54
N GLN A 99 9.76 13.38 -16.72
CA GLN A 99 10.02 14.15 -17.95
C GLN A 99 11.51 14.34 -18.20
N ARG A 100 12.32 14.52 -17.14
CA ARG A 100 13.78 14.64 -17.22
C ARG A 100 14.47 13.31 -17.51
N THR A 101 14.10 12.22 -16.84
CA THR A 101 14.87 10.96 -16.89
C THR A 101 14.45 9.97 -17.98
N LEU A 102 13.19 10.00 -18.44
CA LEU A 102 12.73 9.06 -19.46
C LEU A 102 13.27 9.44 -20.86
N PRO A 103 13.85 8.50 -21.62
CA PRO A 103 14.15 8.68 -23.05
C PRO A 103 12.92 9.10 -23.86
N ALA A 104 13.11 9.78 -24.99
CA ALA A 104 11.99 10.25 -25.82
C ALA A 104 11.16 9.10 -26.44
N ASP A 105 11.76 7.93 -26.60
CA ASP A 105 11.19 6.71 -27.19
C ASP A 105 10.73 5.68 -26.14
N CYS A 106 10.77 6.00 -24.84
CA CYS A 106 10.47 5.09 -23.74
C CYS A 106 9.13 4.34 -23.90
N TYR A 107 8.11 5.03 -24.44
CA TYR A 107 6.77 4.49 -24.70
C TYR A 107 6.77 3.29 -25.67
N LYS A 108 7.74 3.22 -26.60
CA LYS A 108 7.89 2.09 -27.55
C LYS A 108 8.37 0.82 -26.85
N ARG A 109 9.18 0.96 -25.80
CA ARG A 109 9.64 -0.15 -24.94
C ARG A 109 8.62 -0.52 -23.86
N ALA A 110 7.85 0.46 -23.40
CA ALA A 110 6.78 0.27 -22.42
C ALA A 110 5.56 -0.44 -23.02
N THR A 111 5.12 -0.06 -24.22
CA THR A 111 3.92 -0.62 -24.85
C THR A 111 4.01 -2.13 -25.02
N GLY A 112 2.97 -2.84 -24.54
CA GLY A 112 2.88 -4.30 -24.57
C GLY A 112 3.69 -5.03 -23.49
N ARG A 113 4.62 -4.36 -22.80
CA ARG A 113 5.51 -4.98 -21.80
C ARG A 113 5.35 -4.42 -20.40
N LEU A 114 5.19 -3.11 -20.26
CA LEU A 114 4.83 -2.46 -19.00
C LEU A 114 3.32 -2.55 -18.78
N GLY A 115 2.86 -2.74 -17.55
CA GLY A 115 1.48 -2.50 -17.16
C GLY A 115 1.38 -1.69 -15.88
N ILE A 116 0.70 -0.54 -15.96
CA ILE A 116 0.50 0.40 -14.86
C ILE A 116 -0.92 0.24 -14.32
N SER A 117 -1.05 -0.12 -13.04
CA SER A 117 -2.33 -0.17 -12.33
C SER A 117 -2.82 1.25 -12.02
N LEU A 118 -4.08 1.54 -12.37
CA LEU A 118 -4.80 2.78 -12.07
C LEU A 118 -6.15 2.47 -11.43
N THR A 119 -6.59 3.28 -10.47
CA THR A 119 -7.96 3.21 -9.94
C THR A 119 -8.83 4.27 -10.63
N ARG A 120 -9.88 3.85 -11.33
CA ARG A 120 -10.79 4.77 -12.05
C ARG A 120 -11.78 5.42 -11.09
N VAL A 121 -11.88 6.75 -11.13
CA VAL A 121 -12.62 7.52 -10.09
C VAL A 121 -14.14 7.42 -10.24
N THR A 122 -14.67 7.07 -11.41
CA THR A 122 -16.12 7.02 -11.67
C THR A 122 -16.85 5.88 -10.97
N ASP A 123 -16.14 4.79 -10.67
CA ASP A 123 -16.68 3.49 -10.28
C ASP A 123 -15.75 2.68 -9.36
N GLY A 124 -14.52 3.16 -9.10
CA GLY A 124 -13.53 2.49 -8.25
C GLY A 124 -12.83 1.29 -8.91
N ALA A 125 -13.16 0.98 -10.17
CA ALA A 125 -12.60 -0.16 -10.89
C ALA A 125 -11.10 0.00 -11.18
N ASN A 126 -10.36 -1.10 -11.14
CA ASN A 126 -8.98 -1.12 -11.62
C ASN A 126 -8.92 -1.04 -13.16
N VAL A 127 -7.91 -0.34 -13.67
CA VAL A 127 -7.55 -0.29 -15.08
C VAL A 127 -6.04 -0.48 -15.21
N LEU A 128 -5.63 -1.60 -15.80
CA LEU A 128 -4.22 -1.93 -16.06
C LEU A 128 -3.81 -1.40 -17.45
N VAL A 129 -3.18 -0.23 -17.49
CA VAL A 129 -2.77 0.44 -18.73
C VAL A 129 -1.43 -0.13 -19.21
N SER A 130 -1.42 -0.72 -20.42
CA SER A 130 -0.25 -1.38 -21.02
C SER A 130 0.11 -0.89 -22.42
N HIS A 131 -0.55 0.17 -22.91
CA HIS A 131 -0.31 0.76 -24.22
C HIS A 131 -0.11 2.27 -24.09
N PHE A 132 0.91 2.81 -24.75
CA PHE A 132 1.35 4.20 -24.63
C PHE A 132 1.80 4.72 -26.00
N ASN A 133 1.09 5.72 -26.53
CA ASN A 133 1.32 6.28 -27.86
C ASN A 133 2.51 7.26 -27.90
N ASN A 134 2.86 7.85 -26.76
CA ASN A 134 3.94 8.83 -26.60
C ASN A 134 4.47 8.85 -25.15
N LYS A 135 5.56 9.61 -24.92
CA LYS A 135 6.21 9.74 -23.61
C LYS A 135 5.28 10.43 -22.59
N GLU A 136 4.50 11.39 -23.03
CA GLU A 136 3.64 12.24 -22.19
C GLU A 136 2.49 11.42 -21.58
N GLU A 137 1.92 10.50 -22.36
CA GLU A 137 0.90 9.54 -21.92
C GLU A 137 1.45 8.54 -20.90
N LEU A 138 2.67 8.03 -21.10
CA LEU A 138 3.35 7.18 -20.12
C LEU A 138 3.66 7.94 -18.82
N VAL A 139 4.18 9.17 -18.91
CA VAL A 139 4.37 10.06 -17.75
C VAL A 139 3.05 10.30 -17.03
N GLN A 140 1.96 10.53 -17.77
CA GLN A 140 0.64 10.80 -17.18
C GLN A 140 0.03 9.55 -16.52
N ALA A 141 0.20 8.36 -17.09
CA ALA A 141 -0.18 7.10 -16.45
C ALA A 141 0.59 6.88 -15.14
N CYS A 142 1.90 7.11 -15.12
CA CYS A 142 2.71 7.09 -13.88
C CYS A 142 2.21 8.10 -12.84
N VAL A 143 1.87 9.32 -13.27
CA VAL A 143 1.32 10.38 -12.40
C VAL A 143 -0.06 9.99 -11.82
N CYS A 144 -0.94 9.40 -12.63
CA CYS A 144 -2.22 8.88 -12.16
C CYS A 144 -2.03 7.73 -11.15
N SER A 145 -1.14 6.79 -11.46
CA SER A 145 -0.87 5.61 -10.63
C SER A 145 -0.29 5.94 -9.26
N ALA A 146 0.36 7.10 -9.11
CA ALA A 146 0.92 7.60 -7.85
C ALA A 146 0.10 8.74 -7.21
N TYR A 147 -1.11 9.05 -7.72
CA TYR A 147 -1.96 10.10 -7.17
C TYR A 147 -2.78 9.58 -5.98
N ILE A 148 -2.23 9.72 -4.77
CA ILE A 148 -2.97 9.43 -3.54
C ILE A 148 -3.97 10.59 -3.27
N PRO A 149 -5.30 10.37 -3.24
CA PRO A 149 -6.30 11.41 -3.00
C PRO A 149 -6.13 12.09 -1.63
N VAL A 150 -6.48 13.37 -1.55
CA VAL A 150 -6.26 14.29 -0.40
C VAL A 150 -4.77 14.56 -0.12
N TYR A 151 -3.94 13.52 -0.13
CA TYR A 151 -2.49 13.58 0.10
C TYR A 151 -1.75 14.36 -1.00
N CYS A 152 -2.04 14.07 -2.28
CA CYS A 152 -1.46 14.80 -3.43
C CYS A 152 -2.23 16.09 -3.75
N GLY A 153 -3.54 16.08 -3.53
CA GLY A 153 -4.46 17.17 -3.85
C GLY A 153 -5.92 16.70 -3.79
N LEU A 154 -6.83 17.56 -4.26
CA LEU A 154 -8.28 17.29 -4.28
C LEU A 154 -8.80 16.85 -5.66
N ILE A 155 -8.18 17.32 -6.75
CA ILE A 155 -8.61 17.07 -8.13
C ILE A 155 -7.69 16.00 -8.75
N PRO A 156 -8.21 14.80 -9.10
CA PRO A 156 -7.41 13.74 -9.69
C PRO A 156 -7.01 14.02 -11.15
N PRO A 157 -5.80 13.61 -11.59
CA PRO A 157 -5.35 13.77 -12.96
C PRO A 157 -6.18 12.94 -13.96
N THR A 158 -6.25 13.44 -15.20
CA THR A 158 -6.90 12.78 -16.34
C THR A 158 -5.91 12.00 -17.18
N LEU A 159 -6.32 10.83 -17.68
CA LEU A 159 -5.65 10.09 -18.75
C LEU A 159 -6.73 9.76 -19.80
N GLN A 160 -6.51 10.15 -21.05
CA GLN A 160 -7.51 10.03 -22.14
C GLN A 160 -8.90 10.60 -21.75
N GLY A 161 -8.94 11.72 -21.01
CA GLY A 161 -10.17 12.37 -20.52
C GLY A 161 -10.82 11.72 -19.28
N VAL A 162 -10.41 10.51 -18.88
CA VAL A 162 -10.93 9.82 -17.69
C VAL A 162 -10.07 10.16 -16.47
N ARG A 163 -10.68 10.44 -15.32
CA ARG A 163 -9.96 10.75 -14.07
C ARG A 163 -9.57 9.47 -13.31
N TYR A 164 -8.32 9.42 -12.87
CA TYR A 164 -7.71 8.27 -12.18
C TYR A 164 -6.98 8.69 -10.91
N VAL A 165 -6.90 7.76 -9.95
CA VAL A 165 -6.15 7.87 -8.68
C VAL A 165 -5.26 6.64 -8.49
N ASP A 166 -4.47 6.63 -7.43
CA ASP A 166 -3.43 5.64 -7.15
C ASP A 166 -3.90 4.20 -7.38
N GLY A 167 -3.12 3.43 -8.14
CA GLY A 167 -3.46 2.05 -8.51
C GLY A 167 -3.66 1.15 -7.29
N GLY A 168 -2.92 1.41 -6.21
CA GLY A 168 -2.96 0.64 -4.96
C GLY A 168 -4.28 0.71 -4.20
N ILE A 169 -5.18 1.61 -4.58
CA ILE A 169 -6.54 1.72 -4.02
C ILE A 169 -7.47 0.61 -4.57
N SER A 170 -7.13 0.00 -5.71
CA SER A 170 -7.91 -1.10 -6.31
C SER A 170 -7.09 -2.38 -6.54
N ASP A 171 -5.87 -2.28 -7.08
CA ASP A 171 -4.95 -3.40 -7.25
C ASP A 171 -3.50 -2.92 -7.05
N ASN A 172 -2.95 -3.17 -5.86
CA ASN A 172 -1.64 -2.70 -5.46
C ASN A 172 -0.49 -3.60 -5.91
N LEU A 173 -0.78 -4.86 -6.24
CA LEU A 173 0.20 -5.85 -6.69
C LEU A 173 -0.36 -6.62 -7.90
N PRO A 174 -0.34 -6.01 -9.10
CA PRO A 174 -1.13 -6.52 -10.21
C PRO A 174 -0.69 -7.90 -10.71
N GLN A 175 -1.66 -8.71 -11.13
CA GLN A 175 -1.46 -10.09 -11.60
C GLN A 175 -0.82 -11.04 -10.55
N TYR A 176 -1.01 -10.75 -9.26
CA TYR A 176 -0.60 -11.59 -8.11
C TYR A 176 -1.11 -13.04 -8.20
N GLU A 177 -2.33 -13.25 -8.70
CA GLU A 177 -2.97 -14.58 -8.73
C GLU A 177 -2.33 -15.54 -9.78
N LEU A 178 -1.52 -15.01 -10.69
CA LEU A 178 -0.79 -15.82 -11.66
C LEU A 178 0.46 -16.43 -11.01
N LYS A 179 0.52 -17.77 -10.90
CA LYS A 179 1.67 -18.54 -10.38
C LYS A 179 3.01 -18.29 -11.09
N ASN A 180 3.00 -17.57 -12.21
CA ASN A 180 4.17 -17.19 -13.01
C ASN A 180 4.57 -15.71 -12.83
N THR A 181 3.97 -14.98 -11.90
CA THR A 181 4.35 -13.58 -11.60
C THR A 181 5.28 -13.57 -10.39
N ILE A 182 6.53 -13.09 -10.54
CA ILE A 182 7.43 -12.82 -9.41
C ILE A 182 6.93 -11.56 -8.70
N THR A 183 6.56 -11.69 -7.43
CA THR A 183 5.94 -10.63 -6.63
C THR A 183 6.94 -9.89 -5.74
N VAL A 184 6.92 -8.55 -5.77
CA VAL A 184 7.86 -7.71 -5.02
C VAL A 184 7.11 -6.73 -4.12
N SER A 185 7.33 -6.82 -2.81
CA SER A 185 6.69 -5.99 -1.79
C SER A 185 7.71 -5.50 -0.75
N PRO A 186 7.71 -4.22 -0.33
CA PRO A 186 8.53 -3.76 0.78
C PRO A 186 7.90 -4.03 2.15
N PHE A 187 6.78 -4.76 2.21
CA PHE A 187 6.08 -5.17 3.43
C PHE A 187 6.25 -6.69 3.65
N SER A 188 6.47 -7.11 4.90
CA SER A 188 6.64 -8.53 5.26
C SER A 188 5.32 -9.28 5.08
N GLY A 189 5.34 -10.39 4.33
CA GLY A 189 4.15 -11.15 3.94
C GLY A 189 4.45 -12.19 2.85
N GLU A 190 3.42 -12.69 2.20
CA GLU A 190 3.47 -13.78 1.22
C GLU A 190 3.91 -13.34 -0.19
N SER A 191 4.88 -12.41 -0.29
CA SER A 191 5.48 -12.01 -1.57
C SER A 191 6.85 -12.66 -1.76
N ASP A 192 7.17 -13.07 -3.00
CA ASP A 192 8.42 -13.76 -3.37
C ASP A 192 9.68 -13.00 -2.91
N ILE A 193 9.65 -11.67 -3.07
CA ILE A 193 10.71 -10.76 -2.66
C ILE A 193 10.13 -9.70 -1.71
N CYS A 194 10.26 -9.96 -0.41
CA CYS A 194 9.90 -9.02 0.65
C CYS A 194 10.86 -9.11 1.86
N PRO A 195 10.88 -8.08 2.73
CA PRO A 195 11.53 -8.16 4.02
C PRO A 195 10.97 -9.31 4.86
N ARG A 196 11.83 -9.99 5.62
CA ARG A 196 11.39 -11.03 6.57
C ARG A 196 11.50 -10.51 8.00
N ASP A 197 10.36 -10.30 8.65
CA ASP A 197 10.31 -10.04 10.09
C ASP A 197 10.43 -11.36 10.87
N THR A 198 11.14 -11.36 12.01
CA THR A 198 11.36 -12.55 12.86
C THR A 198 10.12 -13.03 13.63
N SER A 199 8.97 -12.38 13.47
CA SER A 199 7.73 -12.66 14.21
C SER A 199 6.85 -13.66 13.48
N THR A 200 6.60 -14.82 14.08
CA THR A 200 5.70 -15.89 13.62
C THR A 200 4.20 -15.54 13.78
N ASN A 201 3.81 -14.28 13.50
CA ASN A 201 2.45 -13.80 13.72
C ASN A 201 1.53 -14.22 12.57
N ILE A 202 0.54 -15.06 12.87
CA ILE A 202 -0.33 -15.74 11.89
C ILE A 202 -1.37 -14.77 11.27
N HIS A 203 -1.54 -13.58 11.84
CA HIS A 203 -2.52 -12.59 11.37
C HIS A 203 -1.99 -11.76 10.19
N GLU A 204 -2.44 -12.13 8.98
CA GLU A 204 -2.21 -11.38 7.75
C GLU A 204 -3.38 -10.43 7.43
N LEU A 205 -3.06 -9.20 7.00
CA LEU A 205 -4.00 -8.30 6.34
C LEU A 205 -3.68 -8.28 4.83
N ARG A 206 -4.53 -8.90 4.00
CA ARG A 206 -4.46 -8.72 2.55
C ARG A 206 -5.17 -7.42 2.16
N PHE A 207 -4.43 -6.46 1.61
CA PHE A 207 -4.96 -5.21 1.08
C PHE A 207 -4.65 -5.11 -0.41
N THR A 208 -5.69 -5.04 -1.25
CA THR A 208 -5.60 -4.87 -2.73
C THR A 208 -4.50 -5.74 -3.37
N ASN A 209 -4.63 -7.05 -3.20
CA ASN A 209 -3.69 -8.11 -3.64
C ASN A 209 -2.28 -8.09 -3.02
N THR A 210 -1.98 -7.17 -2.11
CA THR A 210 -0.73 -7.18 -1.32
C THR A 210 -0.93 -7.89 0.01
N SER A 211 -0.08 -8.86 0.31
CA SER A 211 0.04 -9.49 1.62
C SER A 211 0.79 -8.58 2.59
N ILE A 212 0.23 -8.31 3.78
CA ILE A 212 0.88 -7.51 4.84
C ILE A 212 0.62 -8.18 6.20
N GLN A 213 1.63 -8.81 6.79
CA GLN A 213 1.56 -9.35 8.15
C GLN A 213 1.28 -8.24 9.18
N PHE A 214 0.47 -8.51 10.20
CA PHE A 214 0.13 -7.53 11.24
C PHE A 214 1.27 -7.41 12.27
N THR A 215 2.35 -6.74 11.87
CA THR A 215 3.55 -6.48 12.70
C THR A 215 3.74 -4.97 12.94
N LEU A 216 4.34 -4.61 14.08
CA LEU A 216 4.74 -3.21 14.34
C LEU A 216 5.73 -2.69 13.28
N THR A 217 6.57 -3.56 12.73
CA THR A 217 7.49 -3.25 11.64
C THR A 217 6.75 -2.93 10.34
N ASN A 218 5.68 -3.66 10.01
CA ASN A 218 4.81 -3.34 8.88
C ASN A 218 4.00 -2.06 9.11
N LEU A 219 3.49 -1.81 10.32
CA LEU A 219 2.86 -0.52 10.65
C LEU A 219 3.85 0.65 10.51
N TYR A 220 5.10 0.46 10.93
CA TYR A 220 6.19 1.42 10.69
C TYR A 220 6.46 1.61 9.18
N ARG A 221 6.52 0.54 8.39
CA ARG A 221 6.68 0.61 6.92
C ARG A 221 5.52 1.38 6.27
N VAL A 222 4.27 1.09 6.61
CA VAL A 222 3.09 1.85 6.11
C VAL A 222 3.18 3.33 6.51
N SER A 223 3.60 3.64 7.74
CA SER A 223 3.88 5.02 8.15
C SER A 223 5.00 5.66 7.31
N ARG A 224 6.06 4.91 6.97
CA ARG A 224 7.20 5.40 6.16
C ARG A 224 6.90 5.50 4.67
N ALA A 225 5.94 4.75 4.15
CA ALA A 225 5.43 4.88 2.78
C ALA A 225 4.80 6.26 2.55
N LEU A 226 4.05 6.77 3.55
CA LEU A 226 3.41 8.10 3.51
C LEU A 226 4.30 9.22 4.05
N PHE A 227 5.15 8.97 5.04
CA PHE A 227 6.01 9.97 5.68
C PHE A 227 7.48 9.56 5.61
N PRO A 228 8.29 10.14 4.70
CA PRO A 228 9.58 9.58 4.35
C PRO A 228 10.53 9.42 5.56
N PRO A 229 11.26 8.30 5.66
CA PRO A 229 12.30 8.12 6.67
C PRO A 229 13.52 8.99 6.35
N ASP A 230 14.61 8.82 7.09
CA ASP A 230 15.85 9.55 6.82
C ASP A 230 16.52 9.07 5.52
N PRO A 231 17.16 9.95 4.71
CA PRO A 231 17.93 9.52 3.55
C PRO A 231 18.91 8.37 3.81
N MET A 232 19.56 8.32 4.99
CA MET A 232 20.44 7.20 5.33
C MET A 232 19.66 5.91 5.62
N ILE A 233 18.46 6.00 6.21
CA ILE A 233 17.54 4.86 6.38
C ILE A 233 17.02 4.40 5.01
N MET A 234 16.75 5.31 4.07
CA MET A 234 16.35 4.97 2.70
C MET A 234 17.47 4.23 1.95
N LYS A 235 18.73 4.61 2.14
CA LYS A 235 19.89 3.85 1.64
C LYS A 235 19.94 2.44 2.22
N THR A 236 19.67 2.27 3.52
CA THR A 236 19.60 0.95 4.17
C THR A 236 18.43 0.12 3.63
N MET A 237 17.26 0.70 3.43
CA MET A 237 16.10 0.04 2.78
C MET A 237 16.40 -0.40 1.35
N CYS A 238 17.21 0.37 0.61
CA CYS A 238 17.71 -0.04 -0.71
C CYS A 238 18.64 -1.26 -0.64
N LYS A 239 19.59 -1.27 0.32
CA LYS A 239 20.43 -2.45 0.56
C LYS A 239 19.61 -3.66 1.03
N GLN A 240 18.57 -3.46 1.82
CA GLN A 240 17.66 -4.54 2.22
C GLN A 240 16.96 -5.17 1.01
N GLY A 241 16.34 -4.37 0.13
CA GLY A 241 15.69 -4.90 -1.09
C GLY A 241 16.66 -5.63 -2.03
N TYR A 242 17.91 -5.18 -2.11
CA TYR A 242 18.95 -5.92 -2.83
C TYR A 242 19.24 -7.29 -2.18
N ASN A 243 19.41 -7.33 -0.86
CA ASN A 243 19.69 -8.57 -0.12
C ASN A 243 18.51 -9.57 -0.18
N ASP A 244 17.28 -9.09 -0.03
CA ASP A 244 16.07 -9.93 -0.07
C ASP A 244 15.89 -10.55 -1.47
N ALA A 245 16.17 -9.78 -2.53
CA ALA A 245 16.21 -10.28 -3.90
C ALA A 245 17.35 -11.28 -4.14
N LEU A 246 18.56 -11.01 -3.64
CA LEU A 246 19.69 -11.96 -3.73
C LEU A 246 19.36 -13.28 -3.03
N HIS A 247 18.67 -13.24 -1.89
CA HIS A 247 18.20 -14.44 -1.21
C HIS A 247 17.13 -15.17 -2.04
N PHE A 248 16.18 -14.47 -2.66
CA PHE A 248 15.20 -15.10 -3.56
C PHE A 248 15.91 -15.83 -4.71
N LEU A 249 16.92 -15.22 -5.33
CA LEU A 249 17.72 -15.83 -6.39
C LEU A 249 18.51 -17.05 -5.90
N LYS A 250 19.18 -16.96 -4.73
CA LYS A 250 19.86 -18.11 -4.09
C LYS A 250 18.89 -19.27 -3.83
N ARG A 251 17.75 -18.99 -3.17
CA ARG A 251 16.75 -20.00 -2.76
C ARG A 251 16.13 -20.75 -3.95
N ASN A 252 16.08 -20.12 -5.12
CA ASN A 252 15.51 -20.71 -6.34
C ASN A 252 16.57 -21.22 -7.34
N GLY A 253 17.88 -21.13 -7.03
CA GLY A 253 18.96 -21.57 -7.91
C GLY A 253 19.23 -20.67 -9.12
N LEU A 254 18.78 -19.42 -9.10
CA LEU A 254 18.69 -18.55 -10.28
C LEU A 254 19.96 -17.73 -10.60
N LEU A 255 20.96 -17.70 -9.69
CA LEU A 255 22.18 -16.90 -9.88
C LEU A 255 23.07 -17.38 -11.04
N ASN A 256 23.05 -18.68 -11.36
CA ASN A 256 23.93 -19.30 -12.35
C ASN A 256 23.12 -20.01 -13.46
N PHE A 257 21.98 -19.45 -13.88
CA PHE A 257 21.13 -20.07 -14.91
C PHE A 257 21.74 -19.94 -16.33
N ASN A 258 22.77 -20.74 -16.57
CA ASN A 258 23.21 -21.10 -17.92
C ASN A 258 22.13 -22.00 -18.54
N GLY A 259 21.22 -21.41 -19.30
CA GLY A 259 20.16 -22.15 -19.99
C GLY A 259 20.71 -23.23 -20.95
N PRO A 260 19.93 -24.27 -21.28
CA PRO A 260 20.38 -25.47 -22.00
C PRO A 260 20.58 -25.22 -23.52
N LEU A 261 21.40 -24.23 -23.88
CA LEU A 261 21.65 -23.83 -25.26
C LEU A 261 23.12 -23.43 -25.53
N ARG A 262 24.08 -24.03 -24.81
CA ARG A 262 25.51 -23.93 -25.14
C ARG A 262 26.09 -25.15 -25.86
N ASP A 263 25.35 -26.26 -25.90
CA ASP A 263 25.71 -27.46 -26.68
C ASP A 263 25.20 -27.36 -28.13
N ARG A 264 25.89 -26.54 -28.92
CA ARG A 264 25.86 -26.66 -30.38
C ARG A 264 27.27 -26.47 -30.95
N PRO A 265 28.06 -27.56 -31.13
CA PRO A 265 29.37 -27.44 -31.77
C PRO A 265 29.20 -26.94 -33.20
N LEU A 266 29.72 -25.75 -33.48
CA LEU A 266 29.72 -25.17 -34.82
C LEU A 266 30.86 -25.80 -35.64
N LEU A 267 30.51 -26.78 -36.46
CA LEU A 267 31.39 -27.29 -37.51
C LEU A 267 31.58 -26.22 -38.59
N ALA A 268 32.70 -25.50 -38.53
CA ALA A 268 33.27 -24.75 -39.66
C ALA A 268 34.78 -24.54 -39.44
N ASN A 269 35.57 -25.02 -40.41
CA ASN A 269 37.04 -25.11 -40.40
C ASN A 269 37.77 -23.77 -40.15
N GLY A 270 38.99 -23.83 -39.60
CA GLY A 270 39.83 -22.65 -39.35
C GLY A 270 41.26 -22.97 -38.87
N GLU A 271 41.96 -23.83 -39.60
CA GLU A 271 43.41 -24.11 -39.64
C GLU A 271 44.34 -23.57 -38.52
N ASP A 272 44.89 -24.54 -37.77
CA ASP A 272 46.28 -24.66 -37.29
C ASP A 272 47.09 -23.43 -36.87
N ASN A 273 47.52 -23.43 -35.59
CA ASN A 273 48.94 -23.24 -35.23
C ASN A 273 49.20 -23.72 -33.79
N GLU A 274 50.12 -24.67 -33.62
CA GLU A 274 50.68 -25.04 -32.31
C GLU A 274 51.95 -24.24 -32.03
N GLN A 275 52.07 -23.60 -30.86
CA GLN A 275 53.30 -23.73 -30.07
C GLN A 275 53.13 -23.34 -28.59
N TYR A 276 53.69 -24.22 -27.74
CA TYR A 276 54.44 -23.98 -26.50
C TYR A 276 54.52 -22.53 -25.93
N ASN A 277 54.55 -22.33 -24.62
CA ASN A 277 55.30 -23.15 -23.67
C ASN A 277 54.75 -23.12 -22.23
N ASN A 278 55.12 -24.12 -21.43
CA ASN A 278 55.07 -24.04 -19.97
C ASN A 278 56.19 -23.11 -19.45
N ASN A 279 56.09 -22.71 -18.18
CA ASN A 279 57.18 -22.88 -17.21
C ASN A 279 56.64 -22.68 -15.78
N GLU A 280 56.81 -23.71 -14.95
CA GLU A 280 56.83 -23.60 -13.50
C GLU A 280 58.26 -23.23 -13.09
N GLU A 281 58.45 -22.42 -12.04
CA GLU A 281 59.76 -22.31 -11.37
C GLU A 281 59.55 -21.81 -9.93
N GLU A 282 59.66 -22.72 -8.96
CA GLU A 282 59.95 -22.38 -7.57
C GLU A 282 61.48 -22.21 -7.43
N GLU A 283 61.97 -21.25 -6.63
CA GLU A 283 62.90 -21.64 -5.56
C GLU A 283 63.10 -20.60 -4.44
N ASN A 284 63.65 -21.11 -3.34
CA ASN A 284 63.82 -20.50 -2.03
C ASN A 284 64.85 -19.36 -1.97
N SER A 285 64.71 -18.49 -0.94
CA SER A 285 65.83 -18.25 -0.02
C SER A 285 65.41 -17.79 1.39
N LYS A 286 66.27 -18.13 2.36
CA LYS A 286 66.15 -17.94 3.82
C LYS A 286 66.45 -16.47 4.23
N GLY A 287 66.11 -15.97 5.41
CA GLY A 287 65.44 -16.53 6.59
C GLY A 287 65.66 -15.63 7.83
N GLY A 288 65.02 -15.93 8.97
CA GLY A 288 65.12 -15.16 10.23
C GLY A 288 64.36 -15.84 11.37
N GLU A 289 64.68 -15.54 12.63
CA GLU A 289 64.33 -16.41 13.78
C GLU A 289 63.27 -15.84 14.75
N ARG A 290 62.46 -16.78 15.30
CA ARG A 290 61.83 -16.89 16.64
C ARG A 290 61.60 -15.63 17.50
N GLU A 291 60.39 -15.53 18.10
CA GLU A 291 60.17 -15.71 19.55
C GLU A 291 58.67 -15.69 19.95
N GLU A 292 58.29 -16.51 20.94
CA GLU A 292 56.98 -16.57 21.63
C GLU A 292 57.09 -17.55 22.83
N PRO A 293 56.19 -17.57 23.85
CA PRO A 293 55.24 -16.57 24.37
C PRO A 293 55.57 -16.20 25.85
N PRO A 294 54.67 -15.61 26.67
CA PRO A 294 53.66 -16.43 27.37
C PRO A 294 52.27 -15.79 27.65
N HIS A 295 51.29 -16.69 27.83
CA HIS A 295 50.02 -16.61 28.57
C HIS A 295 49.45 -15.28 29.11
N VAL A 296 48.15 -15.07 28.86
CA VAL A 296 47.25 -14.18 29.62
C VAL A 296 46.05 -15.01 30.13
N GLU A 297 45.45 -14.62 31.25
CA GLU A 297 44.44 -15.39 31.98
C GLU A 297 43.01 -15.34 31.37
N GLU A 298 42.14 -16.19 31.92
CA GLU A 298 40.86 -16.63 31.35
C GLU A 298 39.66 -15.75 31.74
N ALA A 299 38.76 -15.46 30.77
CA ALA A 299 37.51 -14.74 31.00
C ALA A 299 36.36 -15.20 30.07
N VAL A 300 35.87 -16.43 30.30
CA VAL A 300 34.55 -17.00 29.91
C VAL A 300 33.77 -16.26 28.81
N VAL A 301 33.84 -16.76 27.57
CA VAL A 301 32.91 -16.38 26.49
C VAL A 301 32.05 -17.58 26.10
N VAL A 302 30.72 -17.40 26.16
CA VAL A 302 29.73 -18.43 25.84
C VAL A 302 29.84 -18.83 24.37
N HIS A 303 30.12 -20.11 24.11
CA HIS A 303 30.05 -20.67 22.77
C HIS A 303 28.60 -20.73 22.29
N SER A 304 28.34 -20.10 21.14
CA SER A 304 27.16 -20.37 20.31
C SER A 304 27.63 -20.68 18.89
N ASN A 305 27.56 -21.96 18.50
CA ASN A 305 28.11 -22.45 17.24
C ASN A 305 27.29 -21.93 16.05
N PHE A 306 27.72 -20.81 15.48
CA PHE A 306 27.28 -20.41 14.13
C PHE A 306 28.02 -21.28 13.11
N SER A 307 27.30 -22.26 12.57
CA SER A 307 27.77 -23.06 11.44
C SER A 307 27.96 -22.18 10.21
N GLU A 308 29.01 -22.49 9.46
CA GLU A 308 29.47 -21.86 8.23
C GLU A 308 28.34 -21.46 7.24
N GLU A 309 27.95 -20.18 7.24
CA GLU A 309 27.40 -19.51 6.06
C GLU A 309 28.31 -18.32 5.70
N GLU A 310 28.74 -18.25 4.45
CA GLU A 310 29.74 -17.29 4.00
C GLU A 310 29.26 -15.84 4.14
N HIS A 311 29.98 -15.05 4.95
CA HIS A 311 29.83 -13.60 5.03
C HIS A 311 30.34 -12.88 3.77
N ILE A 312 29.73 -13.17 2.62
CA ILE A 312 29.78 -12.27 1.46
C ILE A 312 29.20 -10.93 1.92
N VAL A 313 30.06 -9.93 2.09
CA VAL A 313 29.62 -8.56 2.40
C VAL A 313 28.94 -8.00 1.16
N VAL A 314 27.64 -8.22 1.03
CA VAL A 314 26.89 -7.78 -0.16
C VAL A 314 26.93 -6.26 -0.25
N HIS A 315 27.63 -5.75 -1.26
CA HIS A 315 27.67 -4.32 -1.59
C HIS A 315 26.62 -4.01 -2.65
N LEU A 316 25.95 -2.86 -2.53
CA LEU A 316 25.13 -2.34 -3.64
C LEU A 316 26.03 -2.01 -4.84
N PRO A 317 25.59 -2.24 -6.09
CA PRO A 317 26.37 -1.96 -7.30
C PRO A 317 26.95 -0.54 -7.28
N PRO A 318 28.23 -0.32 -7.66
CA PRO A 318 28.94 0.93 -7.39
C PRO A 318 28.23 2.20 -7.88
N THR A 319 27.63 2.14 -9.07
CA THR A 319 26.86 3.26 -9.67
C THR A 319 25.65 3.65 -8.82
N LEU A 320 24.90 2.65 -8.32
CA LEU A 320 23.79 2.86 -7.39
C LEU A 320 24.31 3.37 -6.04
N HIS A 321 25.33 2.73 -5.48
CA HIS A 321 25.88 3.10 -4.18
C HIS A 321 26.37 4.56 -4.15
N LYS A 322 27.07 5.00 -5.21
CA LYS A 322 27.52 6.37 -5.38
C LYS A 322 26.35 7.35 -5.47
N ALA A 323 25.39 7.09 -6.36
CA ALA A 323 24.22 7.96 -6.56
C ALA A 323 23.37 8.10 -5.28
N LEU A 324 23.20 7.01 -4.52
CA LEU A 324 22.53 7.04 -3.22
C LEU A 324 23.34 7.84 -2.18
N ILE A 325 24.67 7.67 -2.08
CA ILE A 325 25.48 8.53 -1.19
C ILE A 325 25.33 10.01 -1.56
N GLU A 326 25.48 10.35 -2.84
CA GLU A 326 25.40 11.74 -3.31
C GLU A 326 24.03 12.36 -3.02
N ALA A 327 22.94 11.58 -3.17
CA ALA A 327 21.60 11.99 -2.77
C ALA A 327 21.39 12.02 -1.25
N CYS A 328 22.00 11.14 -0.47
CA CYS A 328 21.95 11.19 0.99
C CYS A 328 22.69 12.41 1.56
N MET A 329 23.77 12.84 0.93
CA MET A 329 24.52 14.03 1.34
C MET A 329 23.63 15.27 1.25
N GLU A 330 23.42 15.93 2.38
CA GLU A 330 22.93 17.30 2.37
C GLU A 330 24.08 18.24 1.98
N ARG A 331 23.85 19.14 1.03
CA ARG A 331 24.66 20.36 0.91
C ARG A 331 24.36 21.20 2.17
N ARG A 332 25.10 20.95 3.25
CA ARG A 332 24.96 21.65 4.54
C ARG A 332 25.15 23.15 4.36
N SER A 333 24.06 23.85 4.07
CA SER A 333 24.04 25.30 4.17
C SER A 333 24.20 25.70 5.64
N LEU A 334 24.95 26.76 5.90
CA LEU A 334 25.11 27.29 7.27
C LEU A 334 23.75 27.64 7.89
N VAL A 335 22.80 28.08 7.06
CA VAL A 335 21.40 28.34 7.40
C VAL A 335 20.70 27.09 7.98
N GLN A 336 20.86 25.92 7.37
CA GLN A 336 20.26 24.68 7.86
C GLN A 336 20.96 24.16 9.14
N SER A 337 22.23 24.48 9.34
CA SER A 337 22.94 24.21 10.60
C SER A 337 22.38 25.09 11.74
N LEU A 338 22.23 26.40 11.50
CA LEU A 338 21.65 27.36 12.44
C LEU A 338 20.18 27.04 12.76
N GLY A 339 19.39 26.65 11.75
CA GLY A 339 17.98 26.25 11.91
C GLY A 339 17.75 25.01 12.78
N ASN A 340 18.79 24.22 13.05
CA ASN A 340 18.71 23.05 13.93
C ASN A 340 19.01 23.35 15.41
N LEU A 341 19.44 24.56 15.75
CA LEU A 341 19.65 24.98 17.15
C LEU A 341 18.31 25.03 17.91
N LEU A 342 18.31 24.55 19.16
CA LEU A 342 17.11 24.43 19.99
C LEU A 342 16.28 25.74 20.08
N PRO A 343 16.88 26.92 20.35
CA PRO A 343 16.14 28.18 20.37
C PRO A 343 15.51 28.54 19.02
N VAL A 344 16.19 28.25 17.90
CA VAL A 344 15.70 28.55 16.54
C VAL A 344 14.56 27.62 16.15
N ARG A 345 14.65 26.33 16.56
CA ARG A 345 13.55 25.36 16.41
C ARG A 345 12.33 25.75 17.25
N MET A 346 12.51 26.17 18.51
CA MET A 346 11.42 26.65 19.35
C MET A 346 10.77 27.92 18.78
N ALA A 347 11.55 28.92 18.39
CA ALA A 347 11.04 30.13 17.75
C ALA A 347 10.28 29.81 16.46
N SER A 348 10.82 28.92 15.62
CA SER A 348 10.15 28.45 14.40
C SER A 348 8.81 27.76 14.72
N ALA A 349 8.77 26.85 15.70
CA ALA A 349 7.55 26.18 16.13
C ALA A 349 6.51 27.13 16.75
N MET A 350 6.93 28.20 17.44
CA MET A 350 6.04 29.25 17.93
C MET A 350 5.51 30.15 16.80
N MET A 351 6.23 30.27 15.69
CA MET A 351 5.81 31.01 14.50
C MET A 351 4.92 30.19 13.55
N VAL A 352 4.94 28.85 13.62
CA VAL A 352 4.11 27.94 12.80
C VAL A 352 2.63 28.33 12.73
N PRO A 353 1.92 28.72 13.81
CA PRO A 353 0.53 29.16 13.75
C PRO A 353 0.28 30.43 12.92
N TYR A 354 1.32 31.26 12.71
CA TYR A 354 1.25 32.51 11.95
C TYR A 354 1.80 32.36 10.53
N THR A 355 2.83 31.53 10.34
CA THR A 355 3.42 31.30 9.01
C THR A 355 2.60 30.29 8.19
N LEU A 356 2.04 29.23 8.79
CA LEU A 356 1.24 28.24 8.04
C LEU A 356 0.03 28.85 7.35
N PRO A 357 -0.80 29.74 7.95
CA PRO A 357 -1.91 30.37 7.23
C PRO A 357 -1.44 31.19 6.02
N LEU A 358 -0.32 31.91 6.15
CA LEU A 358 0.24 32.72 5.06
C LEU A 358 0.83 31.86 3.94
N GLU A 359 1.66 30.87 4.27
CA GLU A 359 2.24 29.95 3.29
C GLU A 359 1.19 29.03 2.66
N SER A 360 0.13 28.67 3.40
CA SER A 360 -1.03 27.97 2.87
C SER A 360 -1.81 28.86 1.91
N ALA A 361 -2.08 30.12 2.25
CA ALA A 361 -2.76 31.08 1.36
C ALA A 361 -1.96 31.33 0.07
N ILE A 362 -0.64 31.56 0.16
CA ILE A 362 0.24 31.72 -1.00
C ILE A 362 0.30 30.45 -1.84
N SER A 363 0.42 29.27 -1.20
CA SER A 363 0.43 28.01 -1.95
C SER A 363 -0.94 27.68 -2.56
N LEU A 364 -2.03 28.11 -1.96
CA LEU A 364 -3.38 27.93 -2.47
C LEU A 364 -3.62 28.85 -3.67
N THR A 365 -3.25 30.13 -3.60
CA THR A 365 -3.37 31.04 -4.74
C THR A 365 -2.47 30.63 -5.91
N LEU A 366 -1.26 30.14 -5.65
CA LEU A 366 -0.42 29.54 -6.69
C LEU A 366 -1.05 28.27 -7.30
N ARG A 367 -1.57 27.34 -6.48
CA ARG A 367 -2.29 26.15 -6.99
C ARG A 367 -3.55 26.53 -7.79
N LEU A 368 -4.30 27.55 -7.38
CA LEU A 368 -5.47 28.06 -8.09
C LEU A 368 -5.09 28.74 -9.41
N LEU A 369 -3.94 29.43 -9.47
CA LEU A 369 -3.43 30.04 -10.70
C LEU A 369 -2.89 28.98 -11.68
N GLU A 370 -2.23 27.94 -11.17
CA GLU A 370 -1.82 26.77 -11.98
C GLU A 370 -3.01 25.96 -12.50
N TRP A 371 -4.11 25.91 -11.73
CA TRP A 371 -5.36 25.23 -12.12
C TRP A 371 -6.25 26.04 -13.06
N LEU A 372 -6.07 27.38 -13.13
CA LEU A 372 -6.91 28.30 -13.89
C LEU A 372 -7.29 27.85 -15.33
N PRO A 373 -6.40 27.26 -16.16
CA PRO A 373 -6.79 26.74 -17.48
C PRO A 373 -7.79 25.57 -17.43
N ASP A 374 -7.70 24.69 -16.44
CA ASP A 374 -8.47 23.42 -16.37
C ASP A 374 -9.83 23.58 -15.65
N VAL A 375 -10.07 24.75 -15.05
CA VAL A 375 -11.23 25.07 -14.17
C VAL A 375 -12.57 24.65 -14.76
N GLN A 376 -12.83 24.88 -16.05
CA GLN A 376 -14.16 24.65 -16.63
C GLN A 376 -14.54 23.17 -16.62
N GLU A 377 -13.61 22.28 -16.96
CA GLU A 377 -13.84 20.83 -16.98
C GLU A 377 -13.91 20.26 -15.56
N ASP A 378 -13.03 20.72 -14.66
CA ASP A 378 -12.99 20.24 -13.27
C ASP A 378 -14.18 20.74 -12.44
N VAL A 379 -14.62 21.98 -12.60
CA VAL A 379 -15.83 22.49 -11.91
C VAL A 379 -17.09 21.75 -12.39
N GLY A 380 -17.18 21.46 -13.70
CA GLY A 380 -18.24 20.61 -14.25
C GLY A 380 -18.27 19.24 -13.60
N TRP A 381 -17.11 18.56 -13.56
CA TRP A 381 -16.97 17.24 -12.94
C TRP A 381 -17.22 17.26 -11.42
N MET A 382 -16.66 18.23 -10.68
CA MET A 382 -16.87 18.35 -9.22
C MET A 382 -18.33 18.61 -8.87
N ARG A 383 -19.05 19.40 -9.68
CA ARG A 383 -20.50 19.60 -9.54
C ARG A 383 -21.25 18.29 -9.69
N GLU A 384 -20.89 17.46 -10.67
CA GLU A 384 -21.53 16.16 -10.90
C GLU A 384 -21.25 15.16 -9.77
N GLN A 385 -20.01 15.08 -9.27
CA GLN A 385 -19.69 14.21 -8.12
C GLN A 385 -20.41 14.67 -6.85
N THR A 386 -20.44 15.98 -6.59
CA THR A 386 -21.20 16.55 -5.46
C THR A 386 -22.69 16.20 -5.56
N MET A 387 -23.27 16.25 -6.76
CA MET A 387 -24.66 15.84 -6.99
C MET A 387 -24.88 14.34 -6.79
N LYS A 388 -23.96 13.48 -7.23
CA LYS A 388 -24.02 12.02 -7.00
C LYS A 388 -23.96 11.68 -5.51
N ILE A 389 -23.03 12.29 -4.76
CA ILE A 389 -22.92 12.14 -3.31
C ILE A 389 -24.19 12.63 -2.62
N LEU A 390 -24.67 13.83 -2.97
CA LEU A 390 -25.90 14.40 -2.40
C LEU A 390 -27.13 13.53 -2.69
N GLN A 391 -27.26 12.97 -3.90
CA GLN A 391 -28.33 12.02 -4.23
C GLN A 391 -28.21 10.71 -3.46
N HIS A 392 -26.99 10.19 -3.23
CA HIS A 392 -26.79 8.96 -2.46
C HIS A 392 -27.13 9.18 -0.98
N VAL A 393 -26.64 10.26 -0.37
CA VAL A 393 -26.99 10.69 0.99
C VAL A 393 -28.50 10.92 1.10
N PHE A 394 -29.11 11.67 0.19
CA PHE A 394 -30.55 11.92 0.22
C PHE A 394 -31.37 10.62 0.09
N ARG A 395 -30.96 9.67 -0.75
CA ARG A 395 -31.59 8.33 -0.84
C ARG A 395 -31.41 7.52 0.44
N GLN A 396 -30.25 7.56 1.07
CA GLN A 396 -29.96 6.83 2.31
C GLN A 396 -30.68 7.42 3.52
N THR A 397 -30.67 8.75 3.67
CA THR A 397 -31.45 9.48 4.68
C THR A 397 -32.95 9.32 4.46
N SER A 398 -33.43 9.37 3.21
CA SER A 398 -34.84 9.12 2.88
C SER A 398 -35.28 7.69 3.25
N LYS A 399 -34.46 6.67 2.94
CA LYS A 399 -34.69 5.29 3.38
C LYS A 399 -34.71 5.17 4.91
N SER A 400 -33.72 5.74 5.59
CA SER A 400 -33.62 5.71 7.06
C SER A 400 -34.80 6.40 7.76
N ILE A 401 -35.22 7.58 7.26
CA ILE A 401 -36.41 8.30 7.76
C ILE A 401 -37.68 7.49 7.46
N SER A 402 -37.81 6.91 6.26
CA SER A 402 -38.96 6.05 5.90
C SER A 402 -39.05 4.83 6.82
N GLN A 403 -37.92 4.17 7.10
CA GLN A 403 -37.85 3.04 8.03
C GLN A 403 -38.18 3.45 9.47
N HIS A 404 -37.63 4.57 9.97
CA HIS A 404 -37.96 5.08 11.30
C HIS A 404 -39.43 5.49 11.44
N MET A 405 -40.01 6.13 10.43
CA MET A 405 -41.43 6.50 10.43
C MET A 405 -42.31 5.25 10.34
N SER A 406 -41.99 4.30 9.45
CA SER A 406 -42.71 3.03 9.33
C SER A 406 -42.69 2.24 10.65
N ALA A 407 -41.52 2.04 11.26
CA ALA A 407 -41.41 1.38 12.55
C ALA A 407 -42.19 2.11 13.67
N ARG A 408 -42.15 3.44 13.68
CA ARG A 408 -42.91 4.25 14.66
C ARG A 408 -44.41 4.13 14.45
N PHE A 409 -44.89 4.11 13.20
CA PHE A 409 -46.29 3.86 12.89
C PHE A 409 -46.71 2.43 13.22
N SER A 410 -45.88 1.40 12.97
CA SER A 410 -46.16 0.01 13.36
C SER A 410 -46.34 -0.14 14.87
N CYS A 411 -45.37 0.32 15.68
CA CYS A 411 -45.48 0.26 17.13
C CYS A 411 -46.68 1.08 17.66
N GLN A 412 -46.98 2.22 17.03
CA GLN A 412 -48.15 3.03 17.41
C GLN A 412 -49.48 2.37 17.00
N LEU A 413 -49.51 1.59 15.93
CA LEU A 413 -50.67 0.80 15.50
C LEU A 413 -50.88 -0.44 16.39
N GLU A 414 -49.81 -1.14 16.77
CA GLU A 414 -49.85 -2.26 17.73
C GLU A 414 -50.32 -1.80 19.11
N LEU A 415 -49.85 -0.64 19.60
CA LEU A 415 -50.35 -0.02 20.83
C LEU A 415 -51.84 0.33 20.75
N HIS A 416 -52.32 0.80 19.59
CA HIS A 416 -53.76 0.99 19.36
C HIS A 416 -54.53 -0.32 19.31
N HIS A 417 -53.92 -1.43 18.87
CA HIS A 417 -54.59 -2.72 18.77
C HIS A 417 -54.84 -3.40 20.13
N TYR A 418 -54.08 -3.02 21.17
CA TYR A 418 -54.21 -3.50 22.55
C TYR A 418 -55.11 -2.63 23.46
N GLN A 419 -55.70 -1.54 22.96
CA GLN A 419 -56.61 -0.67 23.74
C GLN A 419 -57.98 -0.49 23.07
N SER A 420 -58.89 -1.43 23.31
CA SER A 420 -60.26 -1.38 22.76
C SER A 420 -61.35 -1.89 23.73
N LEU A 421 -61.77 -1.06 24.67
CA LEU A 421 -63.17 -0.96 25.15
C LEU A 421 -63.39 0.49 25.66
N PRO A 422 -64.63 1.04 25.70
CA PRO A 422 -64.83 2.43 25.31
C PRO A 422 -65.31 3.38 26.41
N SER A 423 -64.94 4.66 26.28
CA SER A 423 -65.72 5.79 26.77
C SER A 423 -65.44 7.05 25.94
N HIS A 424 -66.39 7.99 25.92
CA HIS A 424 -66.37 9.14 25.00
C HIS A 424 -65.34 10.20 25.38
N LEU A 425 -64.62 10.73 24.38
CA LEU A 425 -64.29 12.15 24.33
C LEU A 425 -64.23 12.68 22.88
N GLY A 426 -64.33 13.99 22.70
CA GLY A 426 -64.76 14.62 21.45
C GLY A 426 -63.74 14.67 20.31
N SER A 427 -64.25 14.63 19.07
CA SER A 427 -63.49 14.80 17.82
C SER A 427 -62.67 16.10 17.80
N THR A 428 -61.34 15.99 17.78
CA THR A 428 -60.44 17.04 17.29
C THR A 428 -59.43 16.46 16.30
N LYS A 429 -59.09 17.22 15.26
CA LYS A 429 -58.33 16.72 14.10
C LYS A 429 -56.83 16.74 14.37
N LEU A 430 -56.20 15.57 14.50
CA LEU A 430 -54.74 15.42 14.67
C LEU A 430 -53.95 15.59 13.35
N PHE A 431 -54.27 16.62 12.58
CA PHE A 431 -53.47 17.09 11.44
C PHE A 431 -53.26 18.60 11.53
N PRO A 432 -52.02 19.10 11.59
CA PRO A 432 -51.75 20.53 11.54
C PRO A 432 -52.17 21.12 10.18
N ASN A 433 -53.08 22.10 10.19
CA ASN A 433 -53.60 22.79 8.99
C ASN A 433 -52.54 23.56 8.16
N TRP A 434 -51.24 23.44 8.48
CA TRP A 434 -50.13 24.09 7.79
C TRP A 434 -49.86 23.50 6.40
N MET A 435 -50.06 22.19 6.20
CA MET A 435 -49.75 21.51 4.92
C MET A 435 -50.59 21.99 3.72
N MET A 436 -51.68 22.75 3.94
CA MET A 436 -52.52 23.30 2.87
C MET A 436 -52.53 24.84 2.85
N ARG A 437 -51.44 25.51 3.25
CA ARG A 437 -51.31 26.97 3.09
C ARG A 437 -49.95 27.38 2.55
N SER A 438 -49.91 27.74 1.28
CA SER A 438 -48.73 28.30 0.61
C SER A 438 -48.34 29.66 1.19
N SER A 439 -47.08 29.80 1.59
CA SER A 439 -46.47 31.05 2.06
C SER A 439 -45.07 31.22 1.45
N SER A 440 -44.76 32.44 1.00
CA SER A 440 -43.75 32.72 -0.03
C SER A 440 -42.42 33.29 0.49
N SER A 441 -41.93 32.84 1.65
CA SER A 441 -40.66 33.31 2.21
C SER A 441 -39.80 32.19 2.80
N PHE A 442 -38.57 32.07 2.31
CA PHE A 442 -37.59 31.06 2.73
C PHE A 442 -37.18 31.22 4.21
N GLN A 443 -37.15 32.46 4.72
CA GLN A 443 -36.77 32.76 6.11
C GLN A 443 -37.80 32.23 7.12
N ASP A 444 -39.09 32.27 6.76
CA ASP A 444 -40.18 31.80 7.62
C ASP A 444 -40.14 30.27 7.79
N VAL A 445 -39.65 29.55 6.77
CA VAL A 445 -39.40 28.10 6.84
C VAL A 445 -38.25 27.77 7.80
N PHE A 446 -37.12 28.48 7.70
CA PHE A 446 -35.96 28.26 8.57
C PHE A 446 -36.26 28.55 10.04
N ASN A 447 -36.94 29.66 10.34
CA ASN A 447 -37.28 30.03 11.71
C ASN A 447 -38.21 28.99 12.36
N ARG A 448 -39.16 28.40 11.60
CA ARG A 448 -40.05 27.33 12.09
C ARG A 448 -39.32 26.01 12.28
N LEU A 449 -38.36 25.68 11.41
CA LEU A 449 -37.57 24.45 11.52
C LEU A 449 -36.68 24.46 12.77
N ASP A 450 -36.05 25.60 13.11
CA ASP A 450 -35.24 25.71 14.33
C ASP A 450 -36.12 25.69 15.61
N HIS A 451 -37.34 26.23 15.55
CA HIS A 451 -38.31 26.11 16.64
C HIS A 451 -38.71 24.64 16.90
N TYR A 452 -38.96 23.88 15.83
CA TYR A 452 -39.27 22.44 15.90
C TYR A 452 -38.09 21.62 16.44
N LYS A 453 -36.87 21.95 16.02
CA LYS A 453 -35.61 21.35 16.54
C LYS A 453 -35.45 21.55 18.05
N ARG A 454 -35.78 22.75 18.56
CA ARG A 454 -35.73 23.05 20.00
C ARG A 454 -36.76 22.25 20.82
N GLN A 455 -37.98 22.07 20.31
CA GLN A 455 -38.96 21.18 20.93
C GLN A 455 -38.47 19.72 20.98
N LEU A 456 -37.86 19.22 19.90
CA LEU A 456 -37.36 17.83 19.85
C LEU A 456 -36.24 17.57 20.88
N LEU A 457 -35.31 18.52 21.05
CA LEU A 457 -34.17 18.39 21.95
C LEU A 457 -34.55 18.40 23.44
N SER A 458 -35.67 19.03 23.80
CA SER A 458 -36.15 19.11 25.19
C SER A 458 -36.65 17.79 25.78
N GLY A 459 -36.84 16.75 24.96
CA GLY A 459 -37.36 15.44 25.38
C GLY A 459 -36.32 14.32 25.54
N VAL A 460 -35.01 14.62 25.43
CA VAL A 460 -33.96 13.58 25.32
C VAL A 460 -33.08 13.46 26.60
N LEU A 461 -33.21 14.38 27.55
CA LEU A 461 -32.38 14.43 28.78
C LEU A 461 -33.11 13.92 30.04
N CYS A 462 -33.59 12.68 29.98
CA CYS A 462 -34.05 11.92 31.16
C CYS A 462 -33.54 10.46 31.09
N ILE A 463 -32.29 10.23 31.48
CA ILE A 463 -31.78 8.87 31.73
C ILE A 463 -32.04 8.56 33.20
N ASN A 464 -32.86 7.54 33.47
CA ASN A 464 -33.09 7.06 34.83
C ASN A 464 -32.05 5.98 35.17
N MET A 465 -31.26 6.20 36.22
CA MET A 465 -30.20 5.28 36.68
C MET A 465 -30.64 4.66 38.01
N ASP A 466 -31.30 3.51 37.94
CA ASP A 466 -31.58 2.70 39.13
C ASP A 466 -31.69 1.21 38.75
N LEU A 467 -30.77 0.40 39.28
CA LEU A 467 -30.85 -1.06 39.24
C LEU A 467 -30.12 -1.62 40.48
N GLN A 468 -30.89 -2.21 41.38
CA GLN A 468 -30.41 -2.62 42.70
C GLN A 468 -29.64 -3.95 42.64
N SER A 469 -28.59 -4.07 43.45
CA SER A 469 -27.88 -5.33 43.68
C SER A 469 -28.47 -6.08 44.87
N SER A 470 -29.05 -7.26 44.62
CA SER A 470 -29.51 -8.17 45.68
C SER A 470 -28.37 -9.07 46.16
N PHE A 471 -27.97 -8.95 47.43
CA PHE A 471 -27.12 -9.92 48.11
C PHE A 471 -28.00 -10.91 48.88
N ASP A 472 -27.96 -12.20 48.52
CA ASP A 472 -28.56 -13.27 49.32
C ASP A 472 -27.54 -13.87 50.30
N THR A 473 -27.94 -13.99 51.58
CA THR A 473 -27.08 -14.51 52.65
C THR A 473 -27.63 -15.80 53.25
N GLY A 474 -26.99 -16.94 52.96
CA GLY A 474 -27.24 -18.23 53.60
C GLY A 474 -26.22 -18.56 54.71
N PRO A 475 -26.61 -19.27 55.79
CA PRO A 475 -25.74 -19.53 56.94
C PRO A 475 -24.73 -20.67 56.73
N MET A 476 -23.71 -20.72 57.61
CA MET A 476 -22.53 -21.62 57.51
C MET A 476 -22.58 -22.90 58.37
N SER A 477 -21.67 -23.82 58.02
CA SER A 477 -20.96 -24.80 58.90
C SER A 477 -21.56 -26.22 59.03
N PRO A 478 -20.75 -27.26 59.35
CA PRO A 478 -19.33 -27.49 59.00
C PRO A 478 -18.97 -28.95 58.56
N ASP A 479 -17.68 -29.16 58.26
CA ASP A 479 -16.91 -30.42 58.39
C ASP A 479 -17.28 -31.69 57.58
N LYS A 480 -16.49 -31.98 56.52
CA LYS A 480 -15.39 -33.00 56.59
C LYS A 480 -14.52 -33.18 55.33
N ARG A 481 -13.20 -33.08 55.56
CA ARG A 481 -12.07 -33.86 55.01
C ARG A 481 -12.11 -34.49 53.58
N SER A 482 -11.18 -33.98 52.76
CA SER A 482 -10.18 -34.72 51.95
C SER A 482 -10.61 -35.74 50.87
N SER A 483 -10.13 -35.54 49.63
CA SER A 483 -9.06 -36.32 48.97
C SER A 483 -9.16 -36.21 47.44
N SER A 484 -8.02 -36.37 46.76
CA SER A 484 -7.90 -36.37 45.30
C SER A 484 -8.09 -37.77 44.71
N PHE A 485 -8.70 -37.89 43.53
CA PHE A 485 -8.33 -38.95 42.58
C PHE A 485 -8.58 -38.54 41.11
N THR A 486 -7.76 -39.10 40.23
CA THR A 486 -7.80 -38.96 38.76
C THR A 486 -8.58 -40.11 38.12
N SER A 487 -9.26 -39.87 36.99
CA SER A 487 -9.45 -40.88 35.94
C SER A 487 -9.77 -40.25 34.58
N THR A 488 -9.67 -41.05 33.53
CA THR A 488 -9.71 -40.69 32.10
C THR A 488 -11.03 -41.09 31.41
N ASP A 489 -11.08 -40.91 30.09
CA ASP A 489 -12.08 -41.43 29.11
C ASP A 489 -13.47 -40.78 29.09
N GLY A 490 -14.16 -40.65 27.93
CA GLY A 490 -13.68 -40.82 26.55
C GLY A 490 -14.78 -40.86 25.47
N LEU A 491 -14.44 -40.33 24.28
CA LEU A 491 -14.93 -40.68 22.93
C LEU A 491 -16.36 -40.32 22.40
N ILE A 492 -16.35 -40.08 21.07
CA ILE A 492 -17.41 -40.23 20.03
C ILE A 492 -18.38 -39.05 19.75
N MET A 493 -18.29 -38.55 18.50
CA MET A 493 -19.34 -37.79 17.80
C MET A 493 -20.40 -38.73 17.22
N ARG A 494 -21.66 -38.28 17.11
CA ARG A 494 -22.71 -38.95 16.33
C ARG A 494 -22.86 -38.31 14.95
N ASP A 495 -23.25 -39.11 13.97
CA ASP A 495 -23.68 -38.65 12.65
C ASP A 495 -24.72 -39.62 12.03
N CYS A 496 -25.54 -39.09 11.12
CA CYS A 496 -26.39 -39.76 10.11
C CYS A 496 -27.66 -40.58 10.50
N PHE A 497 -28.48 -40.79 9.44
CA PHE A 497 -29.85 -41.36 9.33
C PHE A 497 -31.01 -40.42 9.71
N GLU A 498 -32.17 -40.36 9.01
CA GLU A 498 -32.74 -41.08 7.84
C GLU A 498 -33.84 -40.18 7.18
N ILE A 499 -34.45 -40.37 5.99
CA ILE A 499 -34.37 -41.31 4.84
C ILE A 499 -34.88 -40.58 3.55
N ALA A 500 -34.98 -41.24 2.38
CA ALA A 500 -35.66 -40.75 1.16
C ALA A 500 -36.62 -41.81 0.57
N PRO A 501 -37.48 -41.46 -0.42
CA PRO A 501 -37.79 -42.41 -1.51
C PRO A 501 -37.89 -41.78 -2.92
N ALA A 502 -37.79 -42.64 -3.95
CA ALA A 502 -37.97 -42.35 -5.38
C ALA A 502 -39.47 -42.51 -5.79
N ALA A 503 -39.94 -42.33 -7.05
CA ALA A 503 -39.30 -42.18 -8.37
C ALA A 503 -40.11 -41.16 -9.25
N ASP A 504 -40.29 -41.16 -10.58
CA ASP A 504 -39.98 -42.11 -11.68
C ASP A 504 -40.11 -41.46 -13.08
N SER A 505 -39.74 -42.21 -14.13
CA SER A 505 -40.05 -42.07 -15.58
C SER A 505 -39.33 -41.01 -16.43
N GLY A 506 -39.26 -41.28 -17.75
CA GLY A 506 -38.70 -40.40 -18.79
C GLY A 506 -38.78 -41.03 -20.20
N ASP A 507 -38.67 -40.18 -21.24
CA ASP A 507 -38.56 -40.49 -22.68
C ASP A 507 -37.45 -39.58 -23.26
N ILE A 508 -36.46 -39.95 -24.09
CA ILE A 508 -36.39 -40.74 -25.36
C ILE A 508 -36.89 -39.94 -26.59
N ILE A 509 -36.22 -40.16 -27.75
CA ILE A 509 -36.56 -39.81 -29.16
C ILE A 509 -35.84 -38.58 -29.80
N ASN A 510 -34.75 -38.88 -30.54
CA ASN A 510 -34.40 -38.47 -31.93
C ASN A 510 -34.26 -36.98 -32.36
N SER A 511 -33.53 -36.62 -33.45
CA SER A 511 -32.45 -37.32 -34.22
C SER A 511 -31.82 -36.37 -35.27
N SER A 512 -30.76 -36.85 -35.93
CA SER A 512 -30.36 -36.59 -37.34
C SER A 512 -29.87 -35.17 -37.71
N SER A 513 -28.89 -35.02 -38.63
CA SER A 513 -28.22 -36.01 -39.51
C SER A 513 -26.70 -35.95 -39.38
#